data_AF-A0A258C4Z5-F1
#
_entry.id   AF-A0A258C4Z5-F1
#
_cell.length_a   1.000
_cell.length_b   1.000
_cell.length_c   1.000
_cell.angle_alpha   90.00
_cell.angle_beta   90.00
_cell.angle_gamma   90.00
#
_symmetry.space_group_name_H-M   'P 1'
#
loop_
_entity.id
_entity.type
_entity.pdbx_description
1 polymer ?
#
loop_
_entity_poly.entity_id
_entity_poly.type
_entity_poly.pdbx_seq_one_letter_code
_entity_poly.pdbx_strand_id
1 'polypeptide(L)'
;PDMVFMFIPIESAFVEALKADENLFQQAIENNILVATPTTLLTSLNIVRQLWRYEDQNKHTAALADKAEAVFKKLNSFLGSFEKIKRGLDTAGAAYIAAENQLVSGRGNLVKQVSDFKNLAPAIKAELPQYFVEKAELEIDFIANESEQTPTLPSEFSDD
;
A
#
# COMPACT_ATOMS: atom_id res chain seq x y z
N PRO A 1 -40.11 18.89 1.82
CA PRO A 1 -41.24 19.69 2.36
C PRO A 1 -40.77 21.11 2.61
N ASP A 2 -41.40 22.08 1.97
CA ASP A 2 -41.00 23.48 2.07
C ASP A 2 -41.82 24.15 3.18
N MET A 3 -41.18 24.48 4.29
CA MET A 3 -41.81 25.17 5.41
C MET A 3 -41.80 26.69 5.16
N VAL A 4 -42.94 27.35 5.34
CA VAL A 4 -43.08 28.80 5.17
C VAL A 4 -42.94 29.50 6.50
N PHE A 5 -42.11 30.54 6.56
CA PHE A 5 -41.97 31.39 7.74
C PHE A 5 -42.99 32.54 7.69
N MET A 6 -43.90 32.58 8.65
CA MET A 6 -44.82 33.71 8.84
C MET A 6 -44.28 34.60 9.95
N PHE A 7 -43.94 35.84 9.63
CA PHE A 7 -43.42 36.79 10.61
C PHE A 7 -44.54 37.66 11.19
N ILE A 8 -44.63 37.71 12.53
CA ILE A 8 -45.55 38.59 13.26
C ILE A 8 -44.73 39.63 14.04
N PRO A 9 -44.79 40.92 13.67
CA PRO A 9 -43.93 41.95 14.25
C PRO A 9 -44.32 42.35 15.68
N ILE A 10 -45.57 42.11 16.08
CA ILE A 10 -46.10 42.50 17.39
C ILE A 10 -46.34 41.23 18.21
N GLU A 11 -45.39 40.90 19.08
CA GLU A 11 -45.43 39.67 19.88
C GLU A 11 -46.61 39.63 20.86
N SER A 12 -46.99 40.77 21.45
CA SER A 12 -48.16 40.84 22.34
C SER A 12 -49.47 40.52 21.64
N ALA A 13 -49.62 40.91 20.37
CA ALA A 13 -50.79 40.57 19.56
C ALA A 13 -50.83 39.08 19.22
N PHE A 14 -49.67 38.47 18.95
CA PHE A 14 -49.58 37.02 18.75
C PHE A 14 -49.95 36.24 20.02
N VAL A 15 -49.44 36.65 21.18
CA VAL A 15 -49.78 36.05 22.47
C VAL A 15 -51.28 36.17 22.75
N GLU A 16 -51.88 37.33 22.49
CA GLU A 16 -53.32 37.52 22.68
C GLU A 16 -54.15 36.66 21.71
N ALA A 17 -53.71 36.49 20.47
CA ALA A 17 -54.34 35.59 19.51
C ALA A 17 -54.28 34.12 19.96
N LEU A 18 -53.15 33.66 20.51
CA LEU A 18 -53.02 32.30 21.06
C LEU A 18 -53.89 32.07 22.29
N LYS A 19 -54.16 33.10 23.10
CA LYS A 19 -55.12 32.99 24.22
C LYS A 19 -56.57 32.88 23.73
N ALA A 20 -56.89 33.55 22.62
CA ALA A 20 -58.22 33.50 22.03
C ALA A 20 -58.48 32.17 21.30
N ASP A 21 -57.45 31.58 20.69
CA ASP A 21 -57.48 30.25 20.09
C ASP A 21 -56.17 29.49 20.33
N GLU A 22 -56.20 28.55 21.28
CA GLU A 22 -55.03 27.74 21.66
C GLU A 22 -54.59 26.79 20.53
N ASN A 23 -55.48 26.45 19.59
CA ASN A 23 -55.17 25.55 18.48
C ASN A 23 -54.52 26.26 17.28
N LEU A 24 -54.49 27.59 17.29
CA LEU A 24 -53.99 28.39 16.16
C LEU A 24 -52.55 28.03 15.78
N PHE A 25 -51.68 27.81 16.77
CA PHE A 25 -50.28 27.44 16.54
C PHE A 25 -50.16 26.04 15.91
N GLN A 26 -50.92 25.08 16.43
CA GLN A 26 -50.93 23.70 15.93
C GLN A 26 -51.42 23.66 14.48
N GLN A 27 -52.51 24.39 14.18
CA GLN A 27 -53.03 24.53 12.81
C GLN A 27 -51.99 25.14 11.87
N ALA A 28 -51.21 26.13 12.31
CA ALA A 28 -50.14 26.70 11.50
C ALA A 28 -49.07 25.63 11.16
N ILE A 29 -48.63 24.86 12.15
CA ILE A 29 -47.65 23.78 11.96
C ILE A 29 -48.16 22.70 11.02
N GLU A 30 -49.42 22.27 11.16
CA GLU A 30 -50.05 21.28 10.27
C GLU A 30 -50.12 21.77 8.81
N ASN A 31 -50.23 23.09 8.62
CA ASN A 31 -50.17 23.73 7.31
C ASN A 31 -48.74 24.07 6.83
N ASN A 32 -47.71 23.55 7.50
CA ASN A 32 -46.29 23.84 7.23
C ASN A 32 -45.91 25.33 7.37
N ILE A 33 -46.58 26.06 8.25
CA ILE A 33 -46.32 27.46 8.56
C ILE A 33 -45.67 27.56 9.93
N LEU A 34 -44.41 28.02 9.96
CA LEU A 34 -43.73 28.36 11.20
C LEU A 34 -43.95 29.84 11.51
N VAL A 35 -44.72 30.11 12.57
CA VAL A 35 -44.91 31.48 13.05
C VAL A 35 -43.68 31.92 13.84
N ALA A 36 -43.11 33.06 13.44
CA ALA A 36 -41.95 33.65 14.07
C ALA A 36 -42.23 35.11 14.47
N THR A 37 -41.75 35.48 15.65
CA THR A 37 -41.73 36.83 16.21
C THR A 37 -40.31 37.40 16.13
N PRO A 38 -40.07 38.71 16.40
CA PRO A 38 -38.72 39.27 16.42
C PRO A 38 -37.72 38.47 17.28
N THR A 39 -38.18 37.90 18.39
CA THR A 39 -37.39 37.10 19.33
C THR A 39 -37.09 35.69 18.81
N THR A 40 -38.05 35.06 18.12
CA THR A 40 -37.93 33.65 17.70
C THR A 40 -37.41 33.47 16.28
N LEU A 41 -37.50 34.50 15.42
CA LEU A 41 -37.00 34.45 14.04
C LEU A 41 -35.50 34.16 13.98
N LEU A 42 -34.70 34.87 14.78
CA LEU A 42 -33.25 34.70 14.79
C LEU A 42 -32.85 33.28 15.20
N THR A 43 -33.53 32.73 16.20
CA THR A 43 -33.35 31.34 16.66
C THR A 43 -33.65 30.35 15.55
N SER A 44 -34.80 30.49 14.88
CA SER A 44 -35.18 29.59 13.79
C SER A 44 -34.25 29.68 12.57
N LEU A 45 -33.78 30.88 12.21
CA LEU A 45 -32.78 31.05 11.14
C LEU A 45 -31.42 30.43 11.51
N ASN A 46 -31.00 30.54 12.77
CA ASN A 46 -29.79 29.89 13.26
C ASN A 46 -29.91 28.36 13.19
N ILE A 47 -31.08 27.80 13.49
CA ILE A 47 -31.37 26.37 13.36
C ILE A 47 -31.23 25.93 11.91
N VAL A 48 -31.82 26.65 10.95
CA VAL A 48 -31.69 26.36 9.50
C VAL A 48 -30.22 26.40 9.07
N ARG A 49 -29.48 27.44 9.47
CA ARG A 49 -28.04 27.55 9.19
C ARG A 49 -27.26 26.35 9.73
N GLN A 50 -27.56 25.93 10.96
CA GLN A 50 -26.89 24.80 11.60
C GLN A 50 -27.20 23.49 10.86
N LEU A 51 -28.44 23.30 10.40
CA LEU A 51 -28.86 22.13 9.62
C LEU A 51 -28.10 22.03 8.31
N TRP A 52 -27.97 23.13 7.56
CA TRP A 52 -27.16 23.14 6.32
C TRP A 52 -25.69 22.85 6.57
N ARG A 53 -25.10 23.42 7.63
CA ARG A 53 -23.71 23.14 7.99
C ARG A 53 -23.50 21.67 8.33
N TYR A 54 -24.45 21.07 9.05
CA TYR A 54 -24.44 19.65 9.37
C TYR A 54 -24.54 18.78 8.11
N GLU A 55 -25.44 19.13 7.20
CA GLU A 55 -25.65 18.38 5.96
C GLU A 55 -24.45 18.48 5.00
N ASP A 56 -23.84 19.65 4.89
CA ASP A 56 -22.60 19.84 4.12
C ASP A 56 -21.47 18.99 4.71
N GLN A 57 -21.31 18.98 6.04
CA GLN A 57 -20.31 18.17 6.71
C GLN A 57 -20.54 16.66 6.53
N ASN A 58 -21.79 16.19 6.56
CA ASN A 58 -22.13 14.79 6.28
C ASN A 58 -21.77 14.37 4.84
N LYS A 59 -21.98 15.26 3.85
CA LYS A 59 -21.61 14.99 2.45
C LYS A 59 -20.10 14.82 2.29
N HIS A 60 -19.29 15.62 3.00
CA HIS A 60 -17.84 15.52 2.95
C HIS A 60 -17.29 14.22 3.56
N THR A 61 -17.93 13.68 4.60
CA THR A 61 -17.50 12.41 5.23
C THR A 61 -17.70 11.20 4.30
N ALA A 62 -18.85 11.12 3.62
CA ALA A 62 -19.11 10.04 2.66
C ALA A 62 -18.11 10.09 1.49
N ALA A 63 -17.91 11.27 0.91
CA ALA A 63 -16.95 11.45 -0.18
C ALA A 63 -15.50 11.13 0.24
N LEU A 64 -15.13 11.40 1.49
CA LEU A 64 -13.82 11.05 2.04
C LEU A 64 -13.64 9.52 2.16
N ALA A 65 -14.68 8.81 2.63
CA ALA A 65 -14.67 7.36 2.76
C ALA A 65 -14.55 6.68 1.38
N ASP A 66 -15.35 7.11 0.39
CA ASP A 66 -15.29 6.59 -0.98
C ASP A 66 -13.91 6.80 -1.62
N LYS A 67 -13.32 7.99 -1.39
CA LYS A 67 -11.99 8.30 -1.90
C LYS A 67 -10.90 7.47 -1.21
N ALA A 68 -11.03 7.23 0.10
CA ALA A 68 -10.14 6.34 0.83
C ALA A 68 -10.23 4.91 0.28
N GLU A 69 -11.44 4.37 0.07
CA GLU A 69 -11.64 3.04 -0.50
C GLU A 69 -11.01 2.90 -1.89
N ALA A 70 -11.22 3.90 -2.76
CA ALA A 70 -10.63 3.92 -4.10
C ALA A 70 -9.09 3.92 -4.06
N VAL A 71 -8.48 4.65 -3.11
CA VAL A 71 -7.03 4.67 -2.91
C VAL A 71 -6.53 3.31 -2.41
N PHE A 72 -7.18 2.72 -1.40
CA PHE A 72 -6.83 1.40 -0.87
C PHE A 72 -6.90 0.31 -1.94
N LYS A 73 -7.94 0.32 -2.78
CA LYS A 73 -8.09 -0.63 -3.89
C LYS A 73 -6.94 -0.52 -4.90
N LYS A 74 -6.56 0.70 -5.28
CA LYS A 74 -5.42 0.94 -6.18
C LYS A 74 -4.11 0.48 -5.56
N LEU A 75 -3.89 0.75 -4.28
CA LEU A 75 -2.70 0.30 -3.56
C LEU A 75 -2.61 -1.23 -3.54
N ASN A 76 -3.69 -1.94 -3.20
CA ASN A 76 -3.70 -3.40 -3.21
C ASN A 76 -3.40 -3.99 -4.59
N SER A 77 -3.97 -3.42 -5.64
CA SER A 77 -3.66 -3.83 -7.02
C SER A 77 -2.18 -3.62 -7.34
N PHE A 78 -1.60 -2.49 -6.92
CA PHE A 78 -0.19 -2.20 -7.12
C PHE A 78 0.71 -3.16 -6.34
N LEU A 79 0.39 -3.45 -5.07
CA LEU A 79 1.14 -4.41 -4.26
C LEU A 79 1.17 -5.80 -4.91
N GLY A 80 0.07 -6.26 -5.49
CA GLY A 80 0.04 -7.51 -6.25
C GLY A 80 0.96 -7.49 -7.49
N SER A 81 1.03 -6.37 -8.21
CA SER A 81 1.99 -6.21 -9.32
C SER A 81 3.43 -6.16 -8.82
N PHE A 82 3.69 -5.49 -7.69
CA PHE A 82 5.02 -5.40 -7.09
C PHE A 82 5.54 -6.76 -6.63
N GLU A 83 4.67 -7.59 -6.04
CA GLU A 83 5.02 -8.95 -5.66
C GLU A 83 5.38 -9.83 -6.88
N LYS A 84 4.66 -9.67 -8.00
CA LYS A 84 5.01 -10.36 -9.25
C LYS A 84 6.39 -9.95 -9.77
N ILE A 85 6.73 -8.66 -9.68
CA ILE A 85 8.06 -8.17 -10.05
C ILE A 85 9.13 -8.81 -9.18
N LYS A 86 8.92 -8.84 -7.85
CA LYS A 86 9.85 -9.49 -6.92
C LYS A 86 10.10 -10.96 -7.30
N ARG A 87 9.03 -11.73 -7.51
CA ARG A 87 9.15 -13.15 -7.91
C ARG A 87 9.88 -13.31 -9.25
N GLY A 88 9.65 -12.41 -10.20
CA GLY A 88 10.36 -12.37 -11.48
C GLY A 88 11.87 -12.14 -11.30
N LEU A 89 12.25 -11.21 -10.44
CA LEU A 89 13.65 -10.94 -10.11
C LEU A 89 14.31 -12.13 -9.40
N ASP A 90 13.63 -12.75 -8.44
CA ASP A 90 14.15 -13.93 -7.73
C ASP A 90 14.40 -15.09 -8.73
N THR A 91 13.48 -15.29 -9.67
CA THR A 91 13.61 -16.31 -10.73
C THR A 91 14.76 -16.00 -11.69
N ALA A 92 14.88 -14.74 -12.11
CA ALA A 92 15.97 -14.30 -12.98
C ALA A 92 17.33 -14.43 -12.28
N GLY A 93 17.40 -14.10 -10.98
CA GLY A 93 18.59 -14.30 -10.16
C GLY A 93 18.99 -15.77 -10.06
N ALA A 94 18.03 -16.67 -9.81
CA ALA A 94 18.30 -18.11 -9.78
C ALA A 94 18.79 -18.64 -11.13
N ALA A 95 18.18 -18.19 -12.24
CA ALA A 95 18.61 -18.57 -13.60
C ALA A 95 20.02 -18.05 -13.92
N TYR A 96 20.35 -16.83 -13.50
CA TYR A 96 21.68 -16.26 -13.63
C TYR A 96 22.73 -17.10 -12.87
N ILE A 97 22.49 -17.41 -11.60
CA ILE A 97 23.40 -18.22 -10.78
C ILE A 97 23.61 -19.61 -11.41
N ALA A 98 22.53 -20.24 -11.91
CA ALA A 98 22.63 -21.52 -12.59
C ALA A 98 23.49 -21.46 -13.87
N ALA A 99 23.31 -20.42 -14.68
CA ALA A 99 24.10 -20.21 -15.89
C ALA A 99 25.58 -19.90 -15.58
N GLU A 100 25.84 -19.09 -14.55
CA GLU A 100 27.19 -18.79 -14.07
C GLU A 100 27.92 -20.04 -13.58
N ASN A 101 27.22 -20.90 -12.82
CA ASN A 101 27.76 -22.18 -12.37
C ASN A 101 28.10 -23.11 -13.54
N GLN A 102 27.27 -23.18 -14.59
CA GLN A 102 27.60 -24.00 -15.76
C GLN A 102 28.78 -23.44 -16.54
N LEU A 103 28.92 -22.12 -16.59
CA LEU A 103 29.94 -21.45 -17.39
C LEU A 103 31.32 -21.40 -16.69
N VAL A 104 31.38 -20.94 -15.44
CA VAL A 104 32.63 -20.49 -14.79
C VAL A 104 32.88 -21.08 -13.40
N SER A 105 31.86 -21.17 -12.54
CA SER A 105 32.05 -21.41 -11.10
C SER A 105 31.75 -22.85 -10.65
N GLY A 106 30.93 -23.60 -11.38
CA GLY A 106 30.49 -24.94 -10.99
C GLY A 106 31.53 -26.04 -11.20
N ARG A 107 31.33 -27.19 -10.53
CA ARG A 107 32.17 -28.39 -10.67
C ARG A 107 32.02 -28.96 -12.08
N GLY A 108 33.11 -28.95 -12.85
CA GLY A 108 33.11 -29.36 -14.26
C GLY A 108 32.52 -28.30 -15.20
N ASN A 109 32.67 -27.01 -14.88
CA ASN A 109 32.20 -25.93 -15.76
C ASN A 109 32.86 -25.94 -17.14
N LEU A 110 32.16 -25.33 -18.10
CA LEU A 110 32.50 -25.37 -19.52
C LEU A 110 33.86 -24.73 -19.84
N VAL A 111 34.19 -23.61 -19.17
CA VAL A 111 35.47 -22.93 -19.39
C VAL A 111 36.64 -23.87 -19.02
N LYS A 112 36.55 -24.55 -17.88
CA LYS A 112 37.56 -25.54 -17.46
C LYS A 112 37.64 -26.71 -18.41
N GLN A 113 36.51 -27.30 -18.80
CA GLN A 113 36.49 -28.42 -19.75
C GLN A 113 37.17 -28.09 -21.08
N VAL A 114 36.96 -26.87 -21.60
CA VAL A 114 37.59 -26.42 -22.83
C VAL A 114 39.08 -26.15 -22.64
N SER A 115 39.49 -25.55 -21.52
CA SER A 115 40.91 -25.34 -21.18
C SER A 115 41.67 -26.66 -21.03
N ASP A 116 41.11 -27.62 -20.28
CA ASP A 116 41.69 -28.97 -20.09
C ASP A 116 41.81 -29.71 -21.42
N PHE A 117 40.80 -29.61 -22.29
CA PHE A 117 40.82 -30.23 -23.61
C PHE A 117 41.86 -29.59 -24.54
N LYS A 118 42.04 -28.27 -24.49
CA LYS A 118 43.07 -27.56 -25.25
C LYS A 118 44.48 -28.01 -24.86
N ASN A 119 44.72 -28.27 -23.57
CA ASN A 119 45.99 -28.81 -23.07
C ASN A 119 46.25 -30.24 -23.59
N LEU A 120 45.21 -31.04 -23.80
CA LEU A 120 45.31 -32.41 -24.31
C LEU A 120 45.39 -32.50 -25.85
N ALA A 121 44.86 -31.51 -26.57
CA ALA A 121 44.83 -31.47 -28.04
C ALA A 121 45.38 -30.14 -28.60
N PRO A 122 46.72 -30.00 -28.72
CA PRO A 122 47.39 -28.77 -29.16
C PRO A 122 47.04 -28.28 -30.58
N ALA A 123 46.29 -29.08 -31.35
CA ALA A 123 45.90 -28.77 -32.73
C ALA A 123 44.70 -27.79 -32.84
N ILE A 124 44.00 -27.50 -31.73
CA ILE A 124 42.81 -26.64 -31.74
C ILE A 124 43.20 -25.17 -31.51
N LYS A 125 42.85 -24.31 -32.46
CA LYS A 125 43.18 -22.86 -32.48
C LYS A 125 42.11 -21.94 -31.89
N ALA A 126 41.06 -22.48 -31.25
CA ALA A 126 40.01 -21.66 -30.66
C ALA A 126 40.47 -21.04 -29.34
N GLU A 127 40.26 -19.73 -29.17
CA GLU A 127 40.60 -18.99 -27.96
C GLU A 127 39.33 -18.56 -27.24
N LEU A 128 39.26 -18.87 -25.94
CA LEU A 128 38.22 -18.35 -25.06
C LEU A 128 38.62 -16.94 -24.58
N PRO A 129 37.64 -16.05 -24.35
CA PRO A 129 37.94 -14.74 -23.78
C PRO A 129 38.63 -14.87 -22.42
N GLN A 130 39.76 -14.19 -22.27
CA GLN A 130 40.67 -14.32 -21.14
C GLN A 130 40.00 -14.05 -19.78
N TYR A 131 39.05 -13.11 -19.75
CA TYR A 131 38.24 -12.79 -18.56
C TYR A 131 37.56 -14.01 -17.92
N PHE A 132 36.96 -14.90 -18.73
CA PHE A 132 36.24 -16.06 -18.20
C PHE A 132 37.18 -17.16 -17.73
N VAL A 133 38.36 -17.27 -18.35
CA VAL A 133 39.41 -18.23 -17.97
C VAL A 133 39.99 -17.86 -16.61
N GLU A 134 40.42 -16.61 -16.45
CA GLU A 134 40.98 -16.10 -15.19
C GLU A 134 39.97 -16.21 -14.03
N LYS A 135 38.70 -15.86 -14.28
CA LYS A 135 37.64 -15.99 -13.26
C LYS A 135 37.40 -17.44 -12.86
N ALA A 136 37.44 -18.39 -13.79
CA ALA A 136 37.23 -19.81 -13.50
C ALA A 136 38.40 -20.43 -12.72
N GLU A 137 39.63 -19.99 -13.00
CA GLU A 137 40.85 -20.42 -12.30
C GLU A 137 40.87 -19.92 -10.85
N LEU A 138 40.54 -18.64 -10.62
CA LEU A 138 40.53 -18.03 -9.28
C LEU A 138 39.55 -18.73 -8.30
N GLU A 139 38.45 -19.31 -8.79
CA GLU A 139 37.52 -20.05 -7.94
C GLU A 139 37.98 -21.49 -7.60
N ILE A 140 38.95 -22.08 -8.31
CA ILE A 140 39.57 -23.37 -7.94
C ILE A 140 40.34 -23.23 -6.64
N ASP A 141 41.17 -22.20 -6.53
CA ASP A 141 42.08 -22.01 -5.41
C ASP A 141 41.33 -21.74 -4.09
N PHE A 142 40.11 -21.19 -4.17
CA PHE A 142 39.23 -21.03 -3.01
C PHE A 142 38.60 -22.36 -2.55
N ILE A 143 38.10 -23.19 -3.47
CA ILE A 143 37.45 -24.47 -3.12
C ILE A 143 38.48 -25.53 -2.69
N ALA A 144 39.67 -25.56 -3.29
CA ALA A 144 40.73 -26.50 -2.91
C ALA A 144 41.26 -26.23 -1.49
N ASN A 145 41.45 -24.95 -1.12
CA ASN A 145 41.97 -24.56 0.20
C ASN A 145 40.98 -24.81 1.36
N GLU A 146 39.66 -24.81 1.13
CA GLU A 146 38.68 -25.14 2.19
C GLU A 146 38.63 -26.65 2.51
N SER A 147 39.10 -27.52 1.60
CA SER A 147 39.07 -28.98 1.79
C SER A 147 40.26 -29.56 2.59
N GLU A 148 41.31 -28.77 2.84
CA GLU A 148 42.51 -29.22 3.57
C GLU A 148 42.53 -28.87 5.07
N GLN A 149 41.56 -28.13 5.59
CA GLN A 149 41.44 -27.86 7.03
C GLN A 149 40.31 -28.66 7.67
N THR A 150 40.53 -29.96 7.87
CA THR A 150 39.84 -30.66 8.96
C THR A 150 40.65 -30.43 10.23
N PRO A 151 40.15 -29.74 11.26
CA PRO A 151 40.87 -29.63 12.51
C PRO A 151 40.91 -31.01 13.16
N THR A 152 42.09 -31.65 13.20
CA THR A 152 42.33 -32.77 14.11
C THR A 152 42.22 -32.24 15.54
N LEU A 153 41.13 -32.60 16.22
CA LEU A 153 40.95 -32.36 17.65
C LEU A 153 42.09 -33.02 18.43
N PRO A 154 42.76 -32.34 19.37
CA PRO A 154 43.74 -32.97 20.24
C PRO A 154 43.09 -34.05 21.09
N SER A 155 43.65 -35.25 21.05
CA SER A 155 43.33 -36.35 21.95
C SER A 155 43.98 -36.12 23.31
N GLU A 156 43.43 -35.22 24.12
CA GLU A 156 43.75 -35.15 25.55
C GLU A 156 42.48 -34.82 26.32
N PHE A 157 41.94 -35.84 26.98
CA PHE A 157 41.36 -35.79 28.34
C PHE A 157 41.06 -37.23 28.75
N SER A 158 42.11 -37.92 29.20
CA SER A 158 42.02 -39.02 30.15
C SER A 158 42.61 -38.55 31.48
N ASP A 159 41.99 -39.00 32.57
CA ASP A 159 42.36 -38.88 33.99
C ASP A 159 41.81 -37.64 34.74
N ASP A 160 40.57 -37.75 35.24
CA ASP A 160 40.24 -38.08 36.64
C ASP A 160 38.70 -38.19 36.85
#